data_AF-A0AAW7ZML9-F1
#
_entry.id   AF-A0AAW7ZML9-F1
#
_cell.length_a   1.000
_cell.length_b   1.000
_cell.length_c   1.000
_cell.angle_alpha   90.00
_cell.angle_beta   90.00
_cell.angle_gamma   90.00
#
_symmetry.space_group_name_H-M   'P 1'
#
loop_
_entity.id
_entity.type
_entity.pdbx_description
1 polymer ?
#
loop_
_entity_poly.entity_id
_entity_poly.type
_entity_poly.pdbx_seq_one_letter_code
_entity_poly.pdbx_strand_id
1 'polypeptide(L)'
;MNAEIITAELARADIVEGIAFDEAYALLSEAEKTVEFDIERINDPSRTYPQFGGVTFSEYLSKREAEIARDTIPPVQCGYQVHLGYRGGIGLKIVVAEPVLTREIIDNSIRSFLKGDMPKIRAH
;
A
#
# COMPACT_ATOMS: atom_id res chain seq x y z
N MET A 1 -16.56 8.21 -7.73
CA MET A 1 -15.76 7.06 -8.21
C MET A 1 -14.33 7.55 -8.26
N ASN A 2 -13.44 6.91 -7.53
CA ASN A 2 -12.02 7.24 -7.54
C ASN A 2 -11.28 6.17 -8.33
N ALA A 3 -10.35 6.59 -9.18
CA ALA A 3 -9.60 5.69 -10.03
C ALA A 3 -8.11 6.02 -9.94
N GLU A 4 -7.29 5.00 -9.83
CA GLU A 4 -5.83 5.11 -9.87
C GLU A 4 -5.25 4.11 -10.87
N ILE A 5 -4.15 4.50 -11.50
CA ILE A 5 -3.34 3.64 -12.37
C ILE A 5 -1.93 3.71 -11.81
N ILE A 6 -1.37 2.56 -11.45
CA ILE A 6 -0.04 2.45 -10.85
C ILE A 6 0.80 1.40 -11.55
N THR A 7 2.11 1.48 -11.40
CA THR A 7 3.03 0.47 -11.90
C THR A 7 3.04 -0.76 -10.97
N ALA A 8 3.47 -1.90 -11.50
CA ALA A 8 3.68 -3.10 -10.69
C ALA A 8 4.73 -2.91 -9.60
N GLU A 9 5.67 -1.97 -9.78
CA GLU A 9 6.65 -1.60 -8.76
C GLU A 9 5.99 -0.86 -7.60
N LEU A 10 5.16 0.16 -7.88
CA LEU A 10 4.42 0.87 -6.83
C LEU A 10 3.43 -0.06 -6.13
N ALA A 11 2.73 -0.93 -6.88
CA ALA A 11 1.85 -1.93 -6.30
C ALA A 11 2.58 -2.90 -5.35
N ARG A 12 3.84 -3.21 -5.65
CA ARG A 12 4.68 -4.03 -4.76
C ARG A 12 5.07 -3.26 -3.51
N ALA A 13 5.44 -1.99 -3.65
CA ALA A 13 5.75 -1.13 -2.52
C ALA A 13 4.54 -1.01 -1.58
N ASP A 14 3.33 -0.80 -2.11
CA ASP A 14 2.09 -0.77 -1.32
C ASP A 14 1.88 -2.07 -0.52
N ILE A 15 2.17 -3.24 -1.12
CA ILE A 15 2.07 -4.54 -0.42
C ILE A 15 3.10 -4.64 0.70
N VAL A 16 4.35 -4.22 0.43
CA VAL A 16 5.43 -4.23 1.44
C VAL A 16 5.09 -3.31 2.61
N GLU A 17 4.65 -2.08 2.32
CA GLU A 17 4.19 -1.11 3.33
C GLU A 17 3.03 -1.69 4.14
N GLY A 18 2.00 -2.25 3.48
CA GLY A 18 0.86 -2.85 4.16
C GLY A 18 1.23 -3.99 5.11
N ILE A 19 2.10 -4.91 4.68
CA ILE A 19 2.58 -6.01 5.53
C ILE A 19 3.37 -5.45 6.72
N ALA A 20 4.31 -4.54 6.48
CA ALA A 20 5.13 -3.94 7.53
C ALA A 20 4.26 -3.16 8.54
N PHE A 21 3.25 -2.46 8.04
CA PHE A 21 2.29 -1.72 8.85
C PHE A 21 1.46 -2.65 9.72
N ASP A 22 0.87 -3.69 9.14
CA ASP A 22 0.05 -4.66 9.88
C ASP A 22 0.85 -5.35 10.99
N GLU A 23 2.11 -5.73 10.70
CA GLU A 23 3.02 -6.29 11.70
C GLU A 23 3.34 -5.28 12.82
N ALA A 24 3.72 -4.05 12.47
CA ALA A 24 4.03 -3.00 13.45
C ALA A 24 2.80 -2.63 14.30
N TYR A 25 1.64 -2.49 13.66
CA TYR A 25 0.37 -2.19 14.30
C TYR A 25 -0.04 -3.29 15.29
N ALA A 26 0.14 -4.56 14.92
CA ALA A 26 -0.18 -5.70 15.78
C ALA A 26 0.68 -5.76 17.06
N LEU A 27 1.90 -5.21 17.04
CA LEU A 27 2.81 -5.16 18.19
C LEU A 27 2.48 -4.04 19.19
N LEU A 28 1.67 -3.05 18.80
CA LEU A 28 1.20 -2.01 19.70
C LEU A 28 0.02 -2.49 20.55
N SER A 29 -0.03 -2.07 21.81
CA SER A 29 -1.23 -2.16 22.64
C SER A 29 -2.31 -1.17 22.17
N GLU A 30 -3.57 -1.37 22.56
CA GLU A 30 -4.66 -0.46 22.20
C GLU A 30 -4.45 0.98 22.69
N ALA A 31 -3.81 1.14 23.86
CA ALA A 31 -3.45 2.46 24.38
C ALA A 31 -2.37 3.10 23.51
N GLU A 32 -1.35 2.35 23.10
CA GLU A 32 -0.29 2.86 22.22
C GLU A 32 -0.81 3.18 20.82
N LYS A 33 -1.69 2.34 20.23
CA LYS A 33 -2.37 2.62 18.96
C LYS A 33 -3.17 3.91 19.03
N THR A 34 -3.94 4.09 20.10
CA THR A 34 -4.73 5.31 20.31
C THR A 34 -3.82 6.53 20.27
N VAL A 35 -2.69 6.48 20.97
CA VAL A 35 -1.78 7.64 21.06
C VAL A 35 -0.96 7.84 19.78
N GLU A 36 -0.61 6.77 19.06
CA GLU A 36 0.17 6.84 17.81
C GLU A 36 -0.65 7.37 16.64
N PHE A 37 -1.93 6.99 16.55
CA PHE A 37 -2.83 7.35 15.45
C PHE A 37 -3.87 8.41 15.80
N ASP A 38 -3.75 9.05 16.97
CA ASP A 38 -4.60 10.19 17.35
C ASP A 38 -4.29 11.41 16.48
N ILE A 39 -5.26 11.79 15.63
CA ILE A 39 -5.16 12.89 14.67
C ILE A 39 -4.78 14.23 15.31
N GLU A 40 -5.14 14.47 16.57
CA GLU A 40 -4.77 15.70 17.29
C GLU A 40 -3.34 15.67 17.86
N ARG A 41 -2.73 14.49 17.93
CA ARG A 41 -1.40 14.23 18.50
C ARG A 41 -0.44 13.54 17.52
N ILE A 42 -0.83 13.40 16.24
CA ILE A 42 0.03 12.92 15.17
C ILE A 42 1.32 13.75 15.26
N ASN A 43 2.42 13.04 15.50
CA ASN A 43 3.79 13.54 15.60
C ASN A 43 4.23 14.06 16.98
N ASP A 44 4.33 13.16 17.96
CA ASP A 44 5.62 13.11 18.64
C ASP A 44 6.53 12.12 17.88
N PRO A 45 7.28 12.59 16.87
CA PRO A 45 8.13 11.72 16.05
C PRO A 45 9.31 11.16 16.85
N SER A 46 9.44 11.52 18.14
CA SER A 46 10.46 10.99 19.04
C SER A 46 9.94 9.88 19.95
N ARG A 47 8.65 9.52 19.87
CA ARG A 47 8.10 8.44 20.71
C ARG A 47 8.65 7.09 20.29
N THR A 48 9.39 6.49 21.21
CA THR A 48 9.98 5.17 21.04
C THR A 48 9.18 4.09 21.76
N TYR A 49 9.21 2.88 21.23
CA TYR A 49 8.49 1.73 21.77
C TYR A 49 9.44 0.60 22.15
N PRO A 50 9.38 0.05 23.38
CA PRO A 50 10.22 -1.07 23.78
C PRO A 50 10.12 -2.31 22.88
N GLN A 51 8.92 -2.62 22.38
CA GLN A 51 8.64 -3.74 21.48
C GLN A 51 9.33 -3.60 20.12
N PHE A 52 9.67 -2.37 19.71
CA PHE A 52 10.46 -2.12 18.51
C PHE A 52 11.97 -2.08 18.79
N GLY A 53 12.38 -2.32 20.04
CA GLY A 53 13.77 -2.18 20.46
C GLY A 53 14.17 -0.75 20.81
N GLY A 54 13.21 0.08 21.23
CA GLY A 54 13.46 1.46 21.65
C GLY A 54 13.60 2.44 20.48
N VAL A 55 13.10 2.09 19.30
CA VAL A 55 12.96 3.01 18.15
C VAL A 55 11.50 3.44 17.99
N THR A 56 11.29 4.43 17.14
CA THR A 56 9.95 4.94 16.80
C THR A 56 9.18 3.95 15.92
N PHE A 57 7.85 4.12 15.84
CA PHE A 57 7.01 3.33 14.93
C PHE A 57 7.48 3.47 13.47
N SER A 58 7.75 4.70 13.03
CA SER A 58 8.21 4.97 11.66
C SER A 58 9.58 4.35 11.36
N GLU A 59 10.54 4.41 12.28
CA GLU A 59 11.86 3.78 12.10
C GLU A 59 11.76 2.25 12.02
N TYR A 60 10.92 1.67 12.88
CA TYR A 60 10.63 0.23 12.82
C TYR A 60 9.99 -0.13 11.47
N LEU A 61 8.99 0.63 11.03
CA LEU A 61 8.28 0.42 9.78
C LEU A 61 9.24 0.46 8.58
N SER A 62 10.04 1.52 8.44
CA SER A 62 11.01 1.64 7.34
C SER A 62 12.06 0.53 7.35
N LYS A 63 12.53 0.11 8.52
CA LYS A 63 13.43 -1.03 8.63
C LYS A 63 12.74 -2.31 8.15
N ARG A 64 11.49 -2.52 8.56
CA ARG A 64 10.75 -3.73 8.24
C ARG A 64 10.39 -3.83 6.76
N GLU A 65 10.01 -2.71 6.14
CA GLU A 65 9.81 -2.62 4.69
C GLU A 65 11.08 -3.03 3.92
N ALA A 66 12.24 -2.54 4.34
CA ALA A 66 13.53 -2.86 3.71
C ALA A 66 13.95 -4.33 3.91
N GLU A 67 13.55 -4.96 5.01
CA GLU A 67 13.72 -6.39 5.25
C GLU A 67 12.80 -7.22 4.34
N ILE A 68 11.50 -6.90 4.33
CA ILE A 68 10.51 -7.61 3.50
C ILE A 68 10.88 -7.51 2.03
N ALA A 69 11.18 -6.31 1.52
CA ALA A 69 11.53 -6.10 0.11
C ALA A 69 12.80 -6.86 -0.31
N ARG A 70 13.69 -7.19 0.64
CA ARG A 70 14.90 -7.97 0.41
C ARG A 70 14.66 -9.47 0.47
N ASP A 71 13.90 -9.91 1.47
CA ASP A 71 13.72 -11.33 1.78
C ASP A 71 12.67 -12.00 0.91
N THR A 72 11.67 -11.23 0.44
CA THR A 72 10.61 -11.72 -0.43
C THR A 72 10.25 -10.63 -1.43
N ILE A 73 10.19 -10.96 -2.71
CA ILE A 73 9.60 -10.07 -3.72
C ILE A 73 8.12 -10.43 -3.78
N PRO A 74 7.18 -9.60 -3.26
CA PRO A 74 5.78 -9.93 -3.34
C PRO A 74 5.35 -10.03 -4.81
N PRO A 75 4.65 -11.12 -5.18
CA PRO A 75 4.12 -11.25 -6.53
C PRO A 75 3.03 -10.19 -6.74
N VAL A 76 3.12 -9.48 -7.86
CA VAL A 76 2.12 -8.49 -8.25
C VAL A 76 1.44 -8.97 -9.53
N GLN A 77 0.12 -9.00 -9.52
CA GLN A 77 -0.68 -9.25 -10.72
C GLN A 77 -1.02 -7.93 -11.40
N CYS A 78 -0.75 -7.84 -12.70
CA CYS A 78 -1.17 -6.70 -13.50
C CYS A 78 -2.62 -6.92 -13.99
N GLY A 79 -3.42 -5.87 -13.98
CA GLY A 79 -4.85 -5.93 -14.28
C GLY A 79 -5.62 -4.86 -13.52
N TYR A 80 -6.91 -5.10 -13.27
CA TYR A 80 -7.75 -4.15 -12.52
C TYR A 80 -8.39 -4.76 -11.28
N GLN A 81 -8.52 -3.95 -10.24
CA GLN A 81 -9.18 -4.27 -8.98
C GLN A 81 -10.27 -3.24 -8.69
N VAL A 82 -11.40 -3.72 -8.18
CA VAL A 82 -12.49 -2.86 -7.73
C VAL A 82 -12.52 -2.85 -6.21
N HIS A 83 -12.35 -1.69 -5.61
CA HIS A 83 -12.44 -1.47 -4.16
C HIS A 83 -13.86 -0.99 -3.81
N LEU A 84 -14.61 -1.80 -3.08
CA LEU A 84 -15.99 -1.48 -2.68
C LEU A 84 -16.08 -0.62 -1.41
N GLY A 85 -14.94 -0.24 -0.81
CA GLY A 85 -14.86 0.43 0.50
C GLY A 85 -14.32 1.85 0.51
N TYR A 86 -14.14 2.51 -0.65
CA TYR A 86 -13.66 3.89 -0.66
C TYR A 86 -14.73 4.81 -0.06
N ARG A 87 -14.37 5.66 0.92
CA ARG A 87 -15.28 6.69 1.45
C ARG A 87 -15.72 7.60 0.30
N GLY A 88 -16.92 7.37 -0.25
CA GLY A 88 -17.46 8.07 -1.43
C GLY A 88 -17.74 7.21 -2.67
N GLY A 89 -17.64 5.87 -2.60
CA GLY A 89 -18.17 4.96 -3.62
C GLY A 89 -17.21 3.86 -4.09
N ILE A 90 -17.44 3.36 -5.29
CA ILE A 90 -16.62 2.33 -5.94
C ILE A 90 -15.27 2.95 -6.36
N GLY A 91 -14.17 2.34 -5.92
CA GLY A 91 -12.80 2.64 -6.34
C GLY A 91 -12.32 1.67 -7.42
N LEU A 92 -11.54 2.15 -8.38
CA LEU A 92 -10.88 1.34 -9.42
C LEU A 92 -9.37 1.50 -9.32
N LYS A 93 -8.63 0.40 -9.19
CA LYS A 93 -7.17 0.38 -9.24
C LYS A 93 -6.75 -0.41 -10.48
N ILE A 94 -5.91 0.15 -11.32
CA ILE A 94 -5.27 -0.55 -12.44
C ILE A 94 -3.78 -0.66 -12.15
N VAL A 95 -3.24 -1.87 -12.27
CA VAL A 95 -1.81 -2.16 -12.13
C VAL A 95 -1.25 -2.54 -13.48
N VAL A 96 -0.28 -1.78 -13.96
CA VAL A 96 0.38 -1.98 -15.26
C VAL A 96 1.76 -2.62 -15.08
N ALA A 97 2.21 -3.39 -16.07
CA ALA A 97 3.50 -4.09 -16.01
C ALA A 97 4.68 -3.16 -16.29
N GLU A 98 4.41 -2.05 -16.97
CA GLU A 98 5.40 -1.09 -17.41
C GLU A 98 5.99 -0.32 -16.21
N PRO A 99 7.32 -0.11 -16.20
CA PRO A 99 8.02 0.48 -15.06
C PRO A 99 7.77 1.99 -14.93
N VAL A 100 7.29 2.65 -15.98
CA VAL A 100 7.06 4.10 -16.02
C VAL A 100 5.70 4.37 -16.63
N LEU A 101 4.90 5.20 -15.96
CA LEU A 101 3.61 5.64 -16.50
C LEU A 101 3.82 6.74 -17.54
N THR A 102 3.63 6.39 -18.80
CA THR A 102 3.49 7.36 -19.88
C THR A 102 2.02 7.59 -20.20
N ARG A 103 1.71 8.70 -20.87
CA ARG A 103 0.36 8.96 -21.37
C ARG A 103 -0.17 7.83 -22.26
N GLU A 104 0.70 7.27 -23.11
CA GLU A 104 0.34 6.15 -23.98
C GLU A 104 -0.06 4.91 -23.18
N ILE A 105 0.69 4.56 -22.15
CA ILE A 105 0.37 3.43 -21.27
C ILE A 105 -0.95 3.66 -20.54
N ILE A 106 -1.19 4.88 -20.06
CA ILE A 106 -2.46 5.26 -19.41
C ILE A 106 -3.63 5.09 -20.38
N ASP A 107 -3.53 5.69 -21.58
CA ASP A 107 -4.59 5.65 -22.59
C ASP A 107 -4.86 4.20 -23.05
N ASN A 108 -3.82 3.40 -23.24
CA ASN A 108 -3.94 1.99 -23.62
C ASN A 108 -4.58 1.16 -22.50
N SER A 109 -4.20 1.39 -21.25
CA SER A 109 -4.76 0.69 -20.09
C SER A 109 -6.26 0.96 -19.93
N ILE A 110 -6.67 2.22 -20.08
CA ILE A 110 -8.08 2.61 -20.07
C ILE A 110 -8.85 1.93 -21.20
N ARG A 111 -8.29 1.92 -22.42
CA ARG A 111 -8.92 1.25 -23.57
C ARG A 111 -9.08 -0.25 -23.34
N SER A 112 -8.05 -0.92 -22.85
CA SER A 112 -8.11 -2.36 -22.56
C SER A 112 -9.12 -2.68 -21.46
N PHE A 113 -9.20 -1.86 -20.41
CA PHE A 113 -10.24 -2.00 -19.37
C PHE A 113 -11.65 -1.86 -19.95
N LEU A 114 -11.91 -0.80 -20.73
CA LEU A 114 -13.23 -0.55 -21.32
C LEU A 114 -13.67 -1.61 -22.34
N LYS A 115 -12.71 -2.26 -23.02
CA LYS A 115 -12.98 -3.38 -23.93
C LYS A 115 -13.24 -4.71 -23.20
N GLY A 116 -12.88 -4.82 -21.92
CA GLY A 116 -12.93 -6.07 -21.16
C GLY A 116 -11.74 -7.00 -21.40
N ASP A 117 -10.67 -6.50 -22.02
CA ASP A 117 -9.45 -7.26 -22.34
C ASP A 117 -8.47 -7.33 -21.16
N MET A 118 -8.74 -6.59 -20.08
CA MET A 118 -7.90 -6.53 -18.89
C MET A 118 -8.38 -7.52 -17.83
N PRO A 119 -7.50 -8.35 -17.24
CA PRO A 119 -7.92 -9.30 -16.22
C PRO A 119 -8.29 -8.59 -14.91
N LYS A 120 -9.32 -9.11 -14.23
CA LYS A 120 -9.64 -8.71 -12.86
C LYS A 120 -8.68 -9.39 -11.89
N ILE A 121 -8.01 -8.63 -11.05
CA ILE A 121 -7.09 -9.13 -10.03
C ILE A 121 -7.75 -9.13 -8.64
N ARG A 122 -7.26 -9.97 -7.73
CA ARG A 122 -7.77 -10.05 -6.35
C ARG A 122 -7.14 -8.94 -5.50
N ALA A 123 -7.90 -8.51 -4.50
CA ALA A 123 -7.33 -7.73 -3.41
C ALA A 123 -6.29 -8.57 -2.67
N HIS A 124 -5.11 -8.01 -2.48
CA HIS A 124 -4.17 -8.45 -1.46
C HIS A 124 -4.64 -7.95 -0.09
#